data_AF-A0AAX3ZWB5-F1
#
_entry.id   AF-A0AAX3ZWB5-F1
#
_cell.length_a   1.000
_cell.length_b   1.000
_cell.length_c   1.000
_cell.angle_alpha   90.00
_cell.angle_beta   90.00
_cell.angle_gamma   90.00
#
_symmetry.space_group_name_H-M   'P 1'
#
loop_
_entity.id
_entity.type
_entity.pdbx_description
1 polymer ?
#
loop_
_entity_poly.entity_id
_entity_poly.type
_entity_poly.pdbx_seq_one_letter_code
_entity_poly.pdbx_strand_id
1 'polypeptide(L)'
;MSASPLERSARPRRSRTRSRTVNARPALALSTLKPHQYDLRPACASLICPDCETWVPITGLQTNQPKLVPHDTGRAFEAPAVRCRLGSNRLVTVDVSVKKWQERLEDGHAETGHRRKTTVRRKPKVAVAPAVSQIAARRQARADDKRGDGRPLWRLREDQWAATASAVRDTDIRRAQMPAGAAPLGAPPVPLKTLHPERRNS
;
A
#
# COMPACT_ATOMS: atom_id res chain seq x y z
N MET A 1 8.91 -23.46 45.36
CA MET A 1 9.10 -22.09 44.84
C MET A 1 9.81 -22.19 43.50
N SER A 2 9.05 -22.40 42.43
CA SER A 2 9.59 -22.48 41.07
C SER A 2 10.04 -21.09 40.64
N ALA A 3 11.34 -20.93 40.37
CA ALA A 3 11.86 -19.69 39.84
C ALA A 3 11.24 -19.47 38.45
N SER A 4 10.36 -18.48 38.32
CA SER A 4 9.90 -17.97 37.04
C SER A 4 11.14 -17.68 36.18
N PRO A 5 11.17 -18.08 34.90
CA PRO A 5 12.24 -17.64 34.03
C PRO A 5 12.08 -16.13 33.95
N LEU A 6 13.05 -15.39 34.51
CA LEU A 6 13.17 -13.97 34.23
C LEU A 6 13.17 -13.84 32.71
N GLU A 7 12.10 -13.30 32.14
CA GLU A 7 12.06 -12.92 30.73
C GLU A 7 13.21 -11.94 30.51
N ARG A 8 14.35 -12.47 30.10
CA ARG A 8 15.50 -11.64 29.75
C ARG A 8 15.14 -11.01 28.41
N SER A 9 14.74 -9.76 28.48
CA SER A 9 14.51 -8.97 27.29
C SER A 9 15.83 -8.60 26.60
N ALA A 10 15.79 -8.46 25.29
CA ALA A 10 16.94 -8.19 24.46
C ALA A 10 17.68 -6.94 24.96
N ARG A 11 19.00 -7.04 25.02
CA ARG A 11 19.81 -6.01 25.68
C ARG A 11 19.91 -4.76 24.81
N PRO A 12 20.03 -3.58 25.42
CA PRO A 12 20.34 -2.37 24.69
C PRO A 12 21.68 -2.50 23.97
N ARG A 13 21.77 -1.76 22.86
CA ARG A 13 22.95 -1.69 22.00
C ARG A 13 24.21 -1.39 22.83
N ARG A 14 25.21 -2.27 22.73
CA ARG A 14 26.55 -1.97 23.24
C ARG A 14 27.26 -1.03 22.27
N SER A 15 27.88 0.03 22.78
CA SER A 15 28.61 1.01 21.98
C SER A 15 29.97 0.49 21.48
N ARG A 16 30.59 -0.46 22.19
CA ARG A 16 31.91 -1.01 21.85
C ARG A 16 31.96 -2.53 21.98
N THR A 17 32.60 -3.17 21.00
CA THR A 17 33.00 -4.57 21.11
C THR A 17 34.24 -4.68 21.99
N ARG A 18 34.15 -5.40 23.12
CA ARG A 18 35.32 -5.77 23.94
C ARG A 18 35.89 -7.16 23.60
N SER A 19 35.21 -7.92 22.75
CA SER A 19 35.64 -9.27 22.43
C SER A 19 36.74 -9.27 21.37
N ARG A 20 37.79 -10.08 21.56
CA ARG A 20 38.77 -10.41 20.51
C ARG A 20 38.22 -11.41 19.49
N THR A 21 37.16 -12.15 19.84
CA THR A 21 36.53 -13.14 18.97
C THR A 21 36.02 -12.50 17.67
N VAL A 22 36.21 -13.23 16.58
CA VAL A 22 35.73 -12.91 15.25
C VAL A 22 34.86 -14.08 14.77
N ASN A 23 33.76 -13.78 14.10
CA ASN A 23 32.91 -14.80 13.50
C ASN A 23 33.63 -15.45 12.32
N ALA A 24 33.51 -16.77 12.16
CA ALA A 24 34.15 -17.51 11.06
C ALA A 24 33.52 -17.26 9.67
N ARG A 25 32.34 -16.61 9.61
CA ARG A 25 31.68 -16.28 8.34
C ARG A 25 32.47 -15.25 7.53
N PRO A 26 32.32 -15.26 6.19
CA PRO A 26 32.97 -14.27 5.34
C PRO A 26 32.56 -12.85 5.72
N ALA A 27 33.51 -11.92 5.54
CA ALA A 27 33.29 -10.51 5.83
C ALA A 27 32.10 -9.97 5.05
N LEU A 28 31.30 -9.13 5.71
CA LEU A 28 30.15 -8.47 5.10
C LEU A 28 30.65 -7.20 4.39
N ALA A 29 30.62 -7.20 3.05
CA ALA A 29 30.92 -6.02 2.27
C ALA A 29 29.75 -5.02 2.34
N LEU A 30 30.03 -3.75 2.61
CA LEU A 30 28.98 -2.73 2.74
C LEU A 30 28.24 -2.47 1.43
N SER A 31 28.91 -2.61 0.29
CA SER A 31 28.28 -2.48 -1.03
C SER A 31 27.14 -3.47 -1.28
N THR A 32 27.09 -4.59 -0.56
CA THR A 32 26.00 -5.57 -0.67
C THR A 32 24.69 -5.10 -0.04
N LEU A 33 24.76 -4.08 0.82
CA LEU A 33 23.61 -3.48 1.49
C LEU A 33 23.12 -2.26 0.71
N LYS A 34 21.84 -1.94 0.85
CA LYS A 34 21.27 -0.69 0.30
C LYS A 34 21.84 0.51 1.07
N PRO A 35 22.01 1.69 0.43
CA PRO A 35 22.56 2.88 1.09
C PRO A 35 21.88 3.26 2.41
N HIS A 36 20.56 3.06 2.53
CA HIS A 36 19.79 3.36 3.76
C HIS A 36 19.91 2.30 4.86
N GLN A 37 20.56 1.17 4.59
CA GLN A 37 20.74 0.06 5.54
C GLN A 37 22.06 0.15 6.29
N TYR A 38 22.87 1.18 6.05
CA TYR A 38 24.11 1.42 6.78
C TYR A 38 24.41 2.91 6.88
N ASP A 39 25.12 3.28 7.94
CA ASP A 39 25.57 4.63 8.25
C ASP A 39 27.09 4.61 8.41
N LEU A 40 27.79 5.43 7.62
CA LEU A 40 29.25 5.54 7.62
C LEU A 40 29.77 6.77 8.38
N ARG A 41 28.91 7.55 9.02
CA ARG A 41 29.36 8.70 9.81
C ARG A 41 30.27 8.23 10.94
N PRO A 42 31.47 8.81 11.12
CA PRO A 42 32.46 8.34 12.10
C PRO A 42 31.92 8.22 13.54
N ALA A 43 31.00 9.11 13.94
CA ALA A 43 30.38 9.08 15.27
C ALA A 43 29.34 7.96 15.46
N CYS A 44 28.73 7.47 14.38
CA CYS A 44 27.54 6.62 14.41
C CYS A 44 27.62 5.41 13.44
N ALA A 45 28.83 4.95 13.14
CA ALA A 45 29.05 3.89 12.17
C ALA A 45 28.26 2.62 12.54
N SER A 46 27.27 2.27 11.73
CA SER A 46 26.35 1.15 12.01
C SER A 46 25.72 0.60 10.74
N LEU A 47 25.22 -0.63 10.79
CA LEU A 47 24.50 -1.25 9.67
C LEU A 47 23.39 -2.17 10.16
N ILE A 48 22.45 -2.49 9.28
CA ILE A 48 21.44 -3.51 9.51
C ILE A 48 22.08 -4.89 9.33
N CYS A 49 22.05 -5.71 10.37
CA CYS A 49 22.50 -7.09 10.26
C CYS A 49 21.58 -7.87 9.30
N PRO A 50 22.09 -8.51 8.24
CA PRO A 50 21.25 -9.23 7.28
C PRO A 50 20.61 -10.50 7.87
N ASP A 51 21.14 -11.02 8.98
CA ASP A 51 20.66 -12.26 9.59
C ASP A 51 19.52 -12.04 10.59
N CYS A 52 19.38 -10.84 11.16
CA CYS A 52 18.37 -10.56 12.20
C CYS A 52 17.73 -9.17 12.13
N GLU A 53 18.05 -8.40 11.08
CA GLU A 53 17.46 -7.10 10.73
C GLU A 53 17.58 -6.00 11.80
N THR A 54 18.36 -6.23 12.85
CA THR A 54 18.65 -5.21 13.86
C THR A 54 19.73 -4.25 13.39
N TRP A 55 19.64 -2.99 13.83
CA TRP A 55 20.68 -2.00 13.61
C TRP A 55 21.83 -2.19 14.60
N VAL A 56 23.02 -2.48 14.07
CA VAL A 56 24.20 -2.89 14.84
C VAL A 56 25.37 -1.94 14.59
N PRO A 57 26.06 -1.44 15.63
CA PRO A 57 27.26 -0.64 15.45
C PRO A 57 28.43 -1.44 14.88
N ILE A 58 29.25 -0.74 14.10
CA ILE A 58 30.53 -1.24 13.60
C ILE A 58 31.61 -0.71 14.55
N THR A 59 32.34 -1.61 15.20
CA THR A 59 33.50 -1.23 16.02
C THR A 59 34.74 -1.17 15.15
N GLY A 60 35.59 -0.17 15.38
CA GLY A 60 36.91 -0.11 14.76
C GLY A 60 36.87 0.20 13.26
N LEU A 61 35.99 1.12 12.82
CA LEU A 61 35.85 1.48 11.41
C LEU A 61 37.19 1.95 10.78
N GLN A 62 38.05 2.58 11.57
CA GLN A 62 39.40 3.03 11.15
C GLN A 62 40.50 1.97 11.33
N THR A 63 40.16 0.78 11.81
CA THR A 63 41.11 -0.32 12.03
C THR A 63 41.06 -1.31 10.87
N ASN A 64 42.10 -2.13 10.73
CA ASN A 64 42.17 -3.15 9.69
C ASN A 64 41.11 -4.27 9.81
N GLN A 65 40.41 -4.36 10.94
CA GLN A 65 39.42 -5.40 11.19
C GLN A 65 38.13 -4.82 11.79
N PRO A 66 37.35 -4.04 11.01
CA PRO A 66 36.06 -3.56 11.46
C PRO A 66 35.13 -4.76 11.67
N LYS A 67 34.33 -4.73 12.75
CA LYS A 67 33.38 -5.81 13.03
C LYS A 67 32.11 -5.36 13.72
N LEU A 68 31.06 -6.14 13.52
CA LEU A 68 29.77 -5.94 14.16
C LEU A 68 29.84 -6.22 15.65
N VAL A 69 29.24 -5.32 16.42
CA VAL A 69 29.09 -5.53 17.85
C VAL A 69 28.20 -6.74 18.12
N PRO A 70 28.57 -7.60 19.09
CA PRO A 70 27.64 -8.35 19.93
C PRO A 70 26.20 -7.78 20.05
N HIS A 71 25.23 -8.34 19.34
CA HIS A 71 23.81 -7.96 19.45
C HIS A 71 22.87 -9.16 19.65
N ASP A 72 21.69 -8.90 20.21
CA ASP A 72 20.61 -9.87 20.34
C ASP A 72 19.64 -9.72 19.15
N THR A 73 18.84 -10.75 18.87
CA THR A 73 17.81 -10.75 17.83
C THR A 73 16.55 -10.06 18.35
N GLY A 74 15.95 -9.20 17.55
CA GLY A 74 14.73 -8.49 17.91
C GLY A 74 14.96 -7.16 18.63
N ARG A 75 13.86 -6.51 19.02
CA ARG A 75 13.87 -5.18 19.65
C ARG A 75 14.33 -5.27 21.10
N ALA A 76 15.20 -4.34 21.49
CA ALA A 76 15.64 -4.21 22.87
C ALA A 76 14.44 -4.01 23.81
N PHE A 77 14.52 -4.59 25.01
CA PHE A 77 13.47 -4.55 26.05
C PHE A 77 12.15 -5.27 25.73
N GLU A 78 11.88 -5.61 24.46
CA GLU A 78 10.62 -6.26 24.03
C GLU A 78 10.82 -7.73 23.67
N ALA A 79 11.84 -8.05 22.88
CA ALA A 79 12.09 -9.40 22.38
C ALA A 79 12.87 -10.25 23.40
N PRO A 80 12.84 -11.59 23.32
CA PRO A 80 13.71 -12.42 24.12
C PRO A 80 15.19 -12.16 23.79
N ALA A 81 16.06 -12.19 24.80
CA ALA A 81 17.51 -11.95 24.69
C ALA A 81 18.26 -13.11 24.02
N VAL A 82 17.88 -13.42 22.79
CA VAL A 82 18.51 -14.45 21.96
C VAL A 82 19.66 -13.80 21.19
N ARG A 83 20.88 -14.31 21.38
CA ARG A 83 22.05 -13.80 20.68
C ARG A 83 21.99 -14.10 19.19
N CYS A 84 22.25 -13.10 18.34
CA CYS A 84 22.43 -13.35 16.91
C CYS A 84 23.74 -14.11 16.66
N ARG A 85 23.66 -15.44 16.51
CA ARG A 85 24.83 -16.33 16.32
C ARG A 85 25.51 -16.12 14.96
N LEU A 86 24.73 -15.75 13.96
CA LEU A 86 25.16 -15.62 12.57
C LEU A 86 25.84 -14.28 12.26
N GLY A 87 25.37 -13.19 12.87
CA GLY A 87 25.84 -11.83 12.59
C GLY A 87 26.73 -11.21 13.66
N SER A 88 26.70 -11.70 14.91
CA SER A 88 27.55 -11.13 15.98
C SER A 88 29.04 -11.35 15.69
N ASN A 89 29.86 -10.34 15.96
CA ASN A 89 31.31 -10.33 15.73
C ASN A 89 31.73 -10.60 14.27
N ARG A 90 30.83 -10.46 13.30
CA ARG A 90 31.14 -10.64 11.89
C ARG A 90 32.01 -9.50 11.38
N LEU A 91 33.07 -9.81 10.64
CA LEU A 91 33.91 -8.80 9.99
C LEU A 91 33.10 -8.01 8.97
N VAL A 92 33.47 -6.75 8.80
CA VAL A 92 32.88 -5.84 7.83
C VAL A 92 33.98 -5.35 6.91
N THR A 93 33.77 -5.49 5.61
CA THR A 93 34.65 -4.91 4.59
C THR A 93 34.06 -3.55 4.20
N VAL A 94 34.80 -2.48 4.49
CA VAL A 94 34.41 -1.11 4.16
C VAL A 94 34.93 -0.79 2.76
N ASP A 95 34.14 -1.14 1.74
CA ASP A 95 34.44 -0.97 0.32
C ASP A 95 33.77 0.24 -0.33
N VAL A 96 33.00 1.01 0.47
CA VAL A 96 32.33 2.24 0.05
C VAL A 96 32.91 3.41 0.83
N SER A 97 33.34 4.47 0.12
CA SER A 97 33.80 5.70 0.77
C SER A 97 32.63 6.47 1.38
N VAL A 98 32.88 7.22 2.45
CA VAL A 98 31.87 8.06 3.12
C VAL A 98 31.22 9.03 2.13
N LYS A 99 32.03 9.68 1.28
CA LYS A 99 31.54 10.60 0.24
C LYS A 99 30.57 9.92 -0.73
N LYS A 100 30.95 8.75 -1.27
CA LYS A 100 30.12 7.99 -2.22
C LYS A 100 28.83 7.47 -1.59
N TRP A 101 28.87 7.10 -0.31
CA TRP A 101 27.66 6.72 0.43
C TRP A 101 26.73 7.92 0.63
N GLN A 102 27.27 9.09 0.97
CA GLN A 102 26.48 10.31 1.14
C GLN A 102 25.81 10.74 -0.18
N GLU A 103 26.56 10.75 -1.28
CA GLU A 103 26.02 11.02 -2.63
C GLU A 103 24.83 10.10 -2.96
N ARG A 104 24.98 8.79 -2.71
CA ARG A 104 23.89 7.81 -2.94
C ARG A 104 22.65 8.05 -2.08
N LEU A 105 22.80 8.57 -0.87
CA LEU A 105 21.67 8.91 0.00
C LEU A 105 20.95 10.16 -0.50
N GLU A 106 21.70 11.17 -0.94
CA GLU A 106 21.17 12.43 -1.46
C GLU A 106 20.43 12.20 -2.79
N ASP A 107 21.01 11.41 -3.71
CA ASP A 107 20.40 11.06 -5.00
C ASP A 107 19.07 10.29 -4.83
N GLY A 108 19.03 9.30 -3.93
CA GLY A 108 17.80 8.54 -3.65
C GLY A 108 16.69 9.40 -3.02
N HIS A 109 17.07 10.43 -2.26
CA HIS A 109 16.12 11.44 -1.77
C HIS A 109 15.61 12.33 -2.90
N ALA A 110 16.48 12.72 -3.85
CA ALA A 110 16.10 13.54 -4.99
C ALA A 110 15.06 12.84 -5.89
N GLU A 111 15.24 11.55 -6.19
CA GLU A 111 14.26 10.76 -6.96
C GLU A 111 12.86 10.73 -6.30
N THR A 112 12.81 10.68 -4.97
CA THR A 112 11.54 10.69 -4.22
C THR A 112 10.93 12.10 -4.10
N GLY A 113 11.78 13.13 -4.08
CA GLY A 113 11.39 14.55 -4.00
C GLY A 113 10.60 15.05 -5.21
N HIS A 114 10.69 14.39 -6.36
CA HIS A 114 9.90 14.72 -7.55
C HIS A 114 8.41 14.34 -7.45
N ARG A 115 7.99 13.64 -6.38
CA ARG A 115 6.56 13.41 -6.11
C ARG A 115 5.89 14.74 -5.76
N ARG A 116 5.23 15.36 -6.75
CA ARG A 116 4.37 16.52 -6.51
C ARG A 116 3.27 16.14 -5.53
N LYS A 117 3.12 16.94 -4.47
CA LYS A 117 2.01 16.81 -3.53
C LYS A 117 0.70 16.91 -4.31
N THR A 118 -0.13 15.88 -4.26
CA THR A 118 -1.46 15.93 -4.85
C THR A 118 -2.28 16.97 -4.10
N THR A 119 -2.67 18.07 -4.75
CA THR A 119 -3.57 19.05 -4.15
C THR A 119 -4.91 18.36 -3.87
N VAL A 120 -5.23 18.19 -2.58
CA VAL A 120 -6.53 17.68 -2.15
C VAL A 120 -7.59 18.70 -2.55
N ARG A 121 -8.25 18.49 -3.69
CA ARG A 121 -9.45 19.25 -4.06
C ARG A 121 -10.56 18.85 -3.10
N ARG A 122 -11.03 19.79 -2.29
CA ARG A 122 -12.20 19.55 -1.44
C ARG A 122 -13.39 19.22 -2.33
N LYS A 123 -14.13 18.16 -1.98
CA LYS A 123 -15.38 17.81 -2.66
C LYS A 123 -16.29 19.05 -2.62
N PRO A 124 -16.84 19.51 -3.75
CA PRO A 124 -17.80 20.60 -3.76
C PRO A 124 -18.93 20.29 -2.78
N LYS A 125 -19.24 21.24 -1.89
CA LYS A 125 -20.42 21.12 -1.02
C LYS A 125 -21.64 21.23 -1.92
N VAL A 126 -22.24 20.10 -2.26
CA VAL A 126 -23.53 20.05 -2.96
C VAL A 126 -24.59 20.61 -2.02
N ALA A 127 -25.46 21.47 -2.53
CA ALA A 127 -26.61 21.95 -1.76
C ALA A 127 -27.41 20.74 -1.24
N VAL A 128 -27.87 20.81 0.01
CA VAL A 128 -28.68 19.76 0.60
C VAL A 128 -29.91 19.56 -0.26
N ALA A 129 -30.15 18.31 -0.70
CA ALA A 129 -31.33 18.00 -1.50
C ALA A 129 -32.59 18.38 -0.70
N PRO A 130 -33.60 18.99 -1.34
CA PRO A 130 -34.85 19.34 -0.66
C PRO A 130 -35.50 18.07 -0.08
N ALA A 131 -36.20 18.25 1.04
CA ALA A 131 -36.89 17.14 1.69
C ALA A 131 -37.90 16.49 0.73
N VAL A 132 -38.12 15.18 0.87
CA VAL A 132 -39.06 14.42 0.02
C VAL A 132 -40.46 15.05 0.02
N SER A 133 -40.87 15.61 1.16
CA SER A 133 -42.13 16.36 1.30
C SER A 133 -42.18 17.62 0.43
N GLN A 134 -41.08 18.39 0.34
CA GLN A 134 -40.98 19.59 -0.51
C GLN A 134 -40.96 19.24 -2.00
N ILE A 135 -40.34 18.11 -2.36
CA ILE A 135 -40.34 17.59 -3.73
C ILE A 135 -41.76 17.14 -4.13
N ALA A 136 -42.46 16.45 -3.23
CA ALA A 136 -43.84 16.02 -3.45
C ALA A 136 -44.80 17.22 -3.58
N ALA A 137 -44.68 18.22 -2.69
CA ALA A 137 -45.46 19.44 -2.76
C ALA A 137 -45.19 20.24 -4.04
N ARG A 138 -43.92 20.35 -4.48
CA ARG A 138 -43.58 20.97 -5.77
C ARG A 138 -44.12 20.19 -6.98
N ARG A 139 -44.18 18.86 -6.90
CA ARG A 139 -44.79 18.03 -7.94
C ARG A 139 -46.30 18.23 -8.01
N GLN A 140 -46.98 18.32 -6.88
CA GLN A 140 -48.41 18.60 -6.80
C GLN A 140 -48.73 20.01 -7.32
N ALA A 141 -48.00 21.03 -6.87
CA ALA A 141 -48.17 22.40 -7.34
C ALA A 141 -47.93 22.55 -8.86
N ARG A 142 -46.96 21.83 -9.44
CA ARG A 142 -46.73 21.80 -10.89
C ARG A 142 -47.77 20.98 -11.67
N ALA A 143 -48.42 20.02 -11.03
CA ALA A 143 -49.51 19.25 -11.62
C ALA A 143 -50.81 20.08 -11.65
N ASP A 144 -51.04 20.89 -10.62
CA ASP A 144 -52.18 21.81 -10.55
C ASP A 144 -52.07 22.95 -11.58
N ASP A 145 -50.85 23.37 -11.94
CA ASP A 145 -50.59 24.44 -12.91
C ASP A 145 -50.67 23.99 -14.39
N LYS A 146 -50.85 22.69 -14.66
CA LYS A 146 -51.04 22.14 -16.02
C LYS A 146 -52.28 21.26 -16.12
N ARG A 147 -53.44 21.77 -15.69
CA ARG A 147 -54.74 21.15 -15.99
C ARG A 147 -55.33 21.72 -17.29
N GLY A 148 -54.60 21.59 -18.39
CA GLY A 148 -55.00 22.12 -19.71
C GLY A 148 -56.04 21.28 -20.45
N ASP A 149 -55.95 19.95 -20.44
CA ASP A 149 -56.79 19.13 -21.37
C ASP A 149 -57.35 17.82 -20.77
N GLY A 150 -57.28 17.62 -19.46
CA GLY A 150 -57.97 16.51 -18.76
C GLY A 150 -57.58 15.07 -19.14
N ARG A 151 -56.69 14.86 -20.12
CA ARG A 151 -56.20 13.53 -20.50
C ARG A 151 -55.06 13.10 -19.56
N PRO A 152 -55.08 11.85 -19.05
CA PRO A 152 -54.03 11.40 -18.16
C PRO A 152 -52.71 11.19 -18.91
N LEU A 153 -51.60 11.69 -18.34
CA LEU A 153 -50.27 11.71 -18.96
C LEU A 153 -49.75 10.33 -19.45
N TRP A 154 -50.23 9.23 -18.87
CA TRP A 154 -49.84 7.89 -19.29
C TRP A 154 -50.35 7.53 -20.70
N ARG A 155 -51.52 8.03 -21.13
CA ARG A 155 -52.03 7.83 -22.50
C ARG A 155 -51.18 8.56 -23.54
N LEU A 156 -50.79 9.80 -23.26
CA LEU A 156 -49.89 10.55 -24.16
C LEU A 156 -48.55 9.82 -24.34
N ARG A 157 -48.08 9.16 -23.28
CA ARG A 157 -46.85 8.35 -23.31
C ARG A 157 -47.04 7.05 -24.09
N GLU A 158 -48.20 6.42 -24.01
CA GLU A 158 -48.55 5.26 -24.83
C GLU A 158 -48.59 5.61 -26.32
N ASP A 159 -49.24 6.73 -26.68
CA ASP A 159 -49.30 7.21 -28.06
C ASP A 159 -47.89 7.53 -28.61
N GLN A 160 -47.04 8.18 -27.80
CA GLN A 160 -45.65 8.46 -28.15
C GLN A 160 -44.81 7.19 -28.33
N TRP A 161 -45.03 6.17 -27.49
CA TRP A 161 -44.36 4.88 -27.61
C TRP A 161 -44.85 4.10 -28.84
N ALA A 162 -46.16 4.09 -29.09
CA ALA A 162 -46.75 3.47 -30.27
C ALA A 162 -46.19 4.07 -31.57
N ALA A 163 -46.02 5.40 -31.61
CA ALA A 163 -45.43 6.09 -32.75
C ALA A 163 -43.95 5.74 -33.00
N THR A 164 -43.20 5.33 -31.98
CA THR A 164 -41.75 5.07 -32.08
C THR A 164 -41.37 3.59 -32.04
N ALA A 165 -42.31 2.70 -31.66
CA ALA A 165 -42.05 1.27 -31.45
C ALA A 165 -41.56 0.54 -32.70
N SER A 166 -42.05 0.89 -33.90
CA SER A 166 -41.59 0.30 -35.16
C SER A 166 -40.14 0.67 -35.48
N ALA A 167 -39.79 1.95 -35.36
CA ALA A 167 -38.43 2.44 -35.59
C ALA A 167 -37.41 1.82 -34.62
N VAL A 168 -37.82 1.61 -33.36
CA VAL A 168 -37.00 0.89 -32.37
C VAL A 168 -36.80 -0.57 -32.82
N ARG A 169 -37.87 -1.27 -33.21
CA ARG A 169 -37.80 -2.66 -33.68
C ARG A 169 -36.89 -2.81 -34.91
N ASP A 170 -37.02 -1.91 -35.89
CA ASP A 170 -36.18 -1.92 -37.09
C ASP A 170 -34.70 -1.69 -36.76
N THR A 171 -34.43 -0.81 -35.79
CA THR A 171 -33.08 -0.55 -35.30
C THR A 171 -32.50 -1.76 -34.59
N ASP A 172 -33.30 -2.47 -33.79
CA ASP A 172 -32.86 -3.69 -33.13
C ASP A 172 -32.63 -4.84 -34.12
N ILE A 173 -33.44 -4.97 -35.18
CA ILE A 173 -33.21 -5.93 -36.27
C ILE A 173 -31.87 -5.64 -36.97
N ARG A 174 -31.59 -4.38 -37.30
CA ARG A 174 -30.30 -3.99 -37.90
C ARG A 174 -29.13 -4.26 -36.98
N ARG A 175 -29.28 -4.04 -35.67
CA ARG A 175 -28.25 -4.36 -34.67
C ARG A 175 -28.00 -5.86 -34.54
N ALA A 176 -29.04 -6.68 -34.69
CA ALA A 176 -28.91 -8.14 -34.65
C ALA A 176 -28.22 -8.72 -35.89
N GLN A 177 -28.24 -8.00 -37.02
CA GLN A 177 -27.49 -8.36 -38.23
C GLN A 177 -26.02 -7.98 -38.07
N MET A 178 -25.23 -8.87 -37.46
CA MET A 178 -23.78 -8.74 -37.43
C MET A 178 -23.18 -9.13 -38.80
N PRO A 179 -22.34 -8.29 -39.43
CA PRO A 179 -21.59 -8.67 -40.61
C PRO A 179 -20.65 -9.85 -40.30
N ALA A 180 -20.53 -10.81 -41.22
CA ALA A 180 -19.59 -11.92 -41.09
C ALA A 180 -18.16 -11.37 -40.88
N GLY A 181 -17.57 -11.64 -39.71
CA GLY A 181 -16.22 -11.20 -39.35
C GLY A 181 -16.14 -10.23 -38.15
N ALA A 182 -17.26 -9.72 -37.63
CA ALA A 182 -17.29 -8.85 -36.46
C ALA A 182 -17.76 -9.55 -35.17
N ALA A 183 -17.72 -10.88 -35.11
CA ALA A 183 -18.03 -11.59 -33.87
C ALA A 183 -17.01 -11.15 -32.78
N PRO A 184 -17.45 -10.54 -31.67
CA PRO A 184 -16.53 -10.18 -30.60
C PRO A 184 -15.82 -11.44 -30.13
N LEU A 185 -14.48 -11.38 -30.04
CA LEU A 185 -13.66 -12.44 -29.47
C LEU A 185 -14.22 -12.73 -28.07
N GLY A 186 -14.86 -13.90 -27.93
CA GLY A 186 -15.74 -14.33 -26.84
C GLY A 186 -15.74 -13.46 -25.58
N ALA A 187 -16.91 -12.90 -25.24
CA ALA A 187 -17.11 -12.42 -23.88
C ALA A 187 -16.94 -13.60 -22.91
N PRO A 188 -16.16 -13.45 -21.82
CA PRO A 188 -16.05 -14.51 -20.82
C PRO A 188 -17.46 -14.86 -20.30
N PRO A 189 -17.77 -16.14 -20.11
CA PRO A 189 -19.11 -16.56 -19.70
C PRO A 189 -19.46 -15.91 -18.36
N VAL A 190 -20.47 -15.04 -18.39
CA VAL A 190 -21.04 -14.47 -17.17
C VAL A 190 -21.90 -15.54 -16.49
N PRO A 191 -21.72 -15.80 -15.19
CA PRO A 191 -22.54 -16.76 -14.47
C PRO A 191 -24.02 -16.37 -14.55
N LEU A 192 -24.85 -17.23 -15.14
CA LEU A 192 -26.31 -17.03 -15.21
C LEU A 192 -27.02 -17.28 -13.87
N LYS A 193 -26.29 -17.84 -12.89
CA LYS A 193 -26.79 -18.01 -11.52
C LYS A 193 -26.40 -16.79 -10.69
N THR A 194 -27.39 -16.01 -10.31
CA THR A 194 -27.26 -15.01 -9.25
C THR A 194 -26.91 -15.74 -7.95
N LEU A 195 -25.67 -15.58 -7.46
CA LEU A 195 -25.28 -16.13 -6.15
C LEU A 195 -25.98 -15.29 -5.07
N HIS A 196 -26.97 -15.86 -4.40
CA HIS A 196 -27.54 -15.27 -3.20
C HIS A 196 -26.63 -15.56 -2.00
N PRO A 197 -26.21 -14.54 -1.24
CA PRO A 197 -25.51 -14.79 0.01
C PRO A 197 -26.45 -15.48 1.00
N GLU A 198 -26.02 -16.62 1.55
CA GLU A 198 -26.71 -17.27 2.67
C GLU A 198 -26.77 -16.30 3.84
N ARG A 199 -27.99 -16.01 4.31
CA ARG A 199 -28.18 -15.36 5.60
C ARG A 199 -27.77 -16.37 6.67
N ARG A 200 -26.64 -16.12 7.34
CA ARG A 200 -26.36 -16.77 8.62
C ARG A 200 -27.42 -16.30 9.61
N ASN A 201 -28.34 -17.20 9.95
CA ASN A 201 -29.21 -17.00 11.10
C ASN A 201 -28.32 -17.05 12.35
N SER A 202 -28.24 -15.92 13.04
CA SER A 202 -27.72 -15.76 14.39
C SER A 202 -28.68 -16.35 15.42
#